data_AF-A0A0L0UIM0-F1
#
_entry.id   AF-A0A0L0UIM0-F1
#
_cell.length_a   1.000
_cell.length_b   1.000
_cell.length_c   1.000
_cell.angle_alpha   90.00
_cell.angle_beta   90.00
_cell.angle_gamma   90.00
#
_symmetry.space_group_name_H-M   'P 1'
#
loop_
_entity.id
_entity.type
_entity.pdbx_description
1 polymer ?
#
loop_
_entity_poly.entity_id
_entity_poly.type
_entity_poly.pdbx_seq_one_letter_code
_entity_poly.pdbx_strand_id
1 'polypeptide(L)'
;MIVLLGDLISAVAQKRATSGLESLMSLKPKSILKYDYNTKTETFINIEDVQLNDILIIRKGENIATDGQLISEEAFINESMLTGESQVITKQVNQNLIGGTNNVGDSFRMKATKIGKDTVLASIIKAVEDAQSQKPKLQKLADKISG
;
A
#
# COMPACT_ATOMS: atom_id res chain seq x y z
N MET A 1 -23.16 -26.64 24.55
CA MET A 1 -23.57 -25.21 24.65
C MET A 1 -22.39 -24.24 24.68
N ILE A 2 -21.17 -24.65 25.07
CA ILE A 2 -19.97 -23.78 25.16
C ILE A 2 -19.28 -23.51 23.79
N VAL A 3 -19.41 -24.40 22.80
CA VAL A 3 -18.71 -24.29 21.50
C VAL A 3 -19.21 -23.11 20.64
N LEU A 4 -20.50 -22.81 20.66
CA LEU A 4 -21.10 -21.69 19.91
C LEU A 4 -20.58 -20.31 20.33
N LEU A 5 -20.19 -20.14 21.59
CA LEU A 5 -19.65 -18.87 22.09
C LEU A 5 -18.21 -18.65 21.61
N GLY A 6 -17.41 -19.73 21.51
CA GLY A 6 -16.05 -19.69 20.98
C GLY A 6 -16.01 -19.33 19.49
N ASP A 7 -16.95 -19.85 18.71
CA ASP A 7 -17.10 -19.50 17.29
C ASP A 7 -17.55 -18.05 17.10
N LEU A 8 -18.42 -17.54 17.98
CA LEU A 8 -18.87 -16.14 17.94
C LEU A 8 -17.72 -15.18 18.25
N ILE A 9 -16.91 -15.48 19.28
CA ILE A 9 -15.73 -14.68 19.64
C ILE A 9 -14.70 -14.73 18.50
N SER A 10 -14.47 -15.91 17.92
CA SER A 10 -13.56 -16.08 16.77
C SER A 10 -14.05 -15.33 15.53
N ALA A 11 -15.35 -15.37 15.23
CA ALA A 11 -15.95 -14.62 14.12
C ALA A 11 -15.87 -13.10 14.32
N VAL A 12 -16.03 -12.61 15.55
CA VAL A 12 -15.87 -11.18 15.88
C VAL A 12 -14.41 -10.75 15.76
N ALA A 13 -13.46 -11.58 16.22
CA ALA A 13 -12.03 -11.31 16.08
C ALA A 13 -11.59 -11.32 14.60
N GLN A 14 -12.12 -12.25 13.80
CA GLN A 14 -11.85 -12.32 12.37
C GLN A 14 -12.42 -11.11 11.64
N LYS A 15 -13.65 -10.67 11.96
CA LYS A 15 -14.26 -9.44 11.42
C LYS A 15 -13.44 -8.18 11.68
N ARG A 16 -12.84 -8.04 12.88
CA ARG A 16 -11.98 -6.90 13.23
C ARG A 16 -10.65 -6.91 12.48
N ALA A 17 -10.12 -8.09 12.15
CA ALA A 17 -8.94 -8.21 11.29
C ALA A 17 -9.26 -7.83 9.83
N THR A 18 -10.43 -8.21 9.32
CA THR A 18 -10.87 -7.86 7.95
C THR A 18 -11.07 -6.35 7.77
N SER A 19 -11.61 -5.65 8.77
CA SER A 19 -11.85 -4.20 8.67
C SER A 19 -10.58 -3.35 8.58
N GLY A 20 -9.48 -3.81 9.19
CA GLY A 20 -8.17 -3.15 9.07
C GLY A 20 -7.62 -3.26 7.63
N LEU A 21 -7.82 -4.41 6.99
CA LEU A 21 -7.42 -4.65 5.60
C LEU A 21 -8.28 -3.86 4.60
N GLU A 22 -9.60 -3.79 4.81
CA GLU A 22 -10.49 -2.96 3.99
C GLU A 22 -10.18 -1.45 4.11
N SER A 23 -9.79 -0.99 5.29
CA SER A 23 -9.35 0.40 5.51
C SER A 23 -8.02 0.71 4.80
N LEU A 24 -7.12 -0.26 4.71
CA LEU A 24 -5.88 -0.16 3.91
C LEU A 24 -6.17 -0.14 2.41
N MET A 25 -7.19 -0.88 1.95
CA MET A 25 -7.63 -0.89 0.56
C MET A 25 -8.36 0.40 0.15
N SER A 26 -9.11 1.04 1.06
CA SER A 26 -9.82 2.30 0.79
C SER A 26 -8.91 3.53 0.72
N LEU A 27 -7.67 3.41 1.22
CA LEU A 27 -6.64 4.45 1.17
C LEU A 27 -5.93 4.56 -0.18
N LYS A 28 -6.07 3.58 -1.09
CA LYS A 28 -5.55 3.71 -2.45
C LYS A 28 -6.46 4.64 -3.26
N PRO A 29 -5.95 5.78 -3.77
CA PRO A 29 -6.74 6.64 -4.63
C PRO A 29 -7.14 5.87 -5.90
N LYS A 30 -8.44 5.87 -6.21
CA LYS A 30 -8.98 5.18 -7.39
C LYS A 30 -8.47 5.78 -8.70
N SER A 31 -8.27 7.10 -8.69
CA SER A 31 -7.73 7.87 -9.80
C SER A 31 -6.53 8.70 -9.36
N ILE A 32 -5.64 8.97 -10.31
CA ILE A 32 -4.46 9.79 -10.12
C ILE A 32 -4.31 10.75 -11.29
N LEU A 33 -3.73 11.93 -11.03
CA LEU A 33 -3.50 12.91 -12.06
C LEU A 33 -2.18 12.61 -12.78
N LYS A 34 -2.26 12.36 -14.08
CA LYS A 34 -1.09 12.17 -14.95
C LYS A 34 -0.80 13.46 -15.70
N TYR A 35 0.49 13.81 -15.78
CA TYR A 35 1.00 14.89 -16.59
C TYR A 35 1.61 14.33 -17.87
N ASP A 36 1.12 14.75 -19.03
CA ASP A 36 1.69 14.39 -20.32
C ASP A 36 2.58 15.54 -20.84
N TYR A 37 3.88 15.28 -21.00
CA TYR A 37 4.83 16.28 -21.50
C TYR A 37 4.66 16.60 -23.00
N ASN A 38 4.07 15.71 -23.79
CA ASN A 38 3.85 15.92 -25.23
C ASN A 38 2.68 16.87 -25.46
N THR A 39 1.56 16.63 -24.78
CA THR A 39 0.35 17.46 -24.91
C THR A 39 0.32 18.63 -23.93
N LYS A 40 1.19 18.62 -22.90
CA LYS A 40 1.23 19.58 -21.79
C LYS A 40 -0.10 19.66 -21.01
N THR A 41 -0.83 18.54 -20.94
CA THR A 41 -2.13 18.46 -20.26
C THR A 41 -2.07 17.56 -19.02
N GLU A 42 -2.96 17.84 -18.08
CA GLU A 42 -3.20 17.01 -16.90
C GLU A 42 -4.50 16.22 -17.09
N THR A 43 -4.43 14.89 -16.94
CA THR A 43 -5.59 14.01 -17.10
C THR A 43 -5.72 13.07 -15.91
N PHE A 44 -6.95 12.90 -15.43
CA PHE A 44 -7.22 11.87 -14.43
C PHE A 44 -7.26 10.50 -15.13
N ILE A 45 -6.45 9.58 -14.64
CA ILE A 45 -6.43 8.18 -15.07
C ILE A 45 -6.70 7.27 -13.87
N ASN A 46 -7.19 6.05 -14.10
CA ASN A 46 -7.29 5.09 -13.01
C ASN A 46 -5.89 4.64 -12.61
N ILE A 47 -5.74 4.23 -11.34
CA ILE A 47 -4.46 3.69 -10.86
C ILE A 47 -4.02 2.44 -11.64
N GLU A 48 -4.97 1.68 -12.19
CA GLU A 48 -4.73 0.50 -13.02
C GLU A 48 -4.18 0.85 -14.41
N ASP A 49 -4.44 2.06 -14.90
CA ASP A 49 -4.00 2.54 -16.21
C ASP A 49 -2.60 3.19 -16.16
N VAL A 50 -2.00 3.30 -14.97
CA VAL A 50 -0.66 3.88 -14.78
C VAL A 50 0.39 2.97 -15.39
N GLN A 51 1.22 3.54 -16.26
CA GLN A 51 2.32 2.83 -16.91
C GLN A 51 3.68 3.22 -16.31
N LEU A 52 4.68 2.36 -16.55
CA LEU A 52 6.06 2.68 -16.21
C LEU A 52 6.50 3.96 -16.91
N ASN A 53 7.24 4.80 -16.19
CA ASN A 53 7.69 6.13 -16.60
C ASN A 53 6.61 7.20 -16.70
N ASP A 54 5.35 6.90 -16.35
CA ASP A 54 4.31 7.94 -16.26
C ASP A 54 4.66 8.98 -15.20
N ILE A 55 4.26 10.22 -15.49
CA ILE A 55 4.51 11.37 -14.63
C ILE A 55 3.22 11.63 -13.88
N LEU A 56 3.27 11.38 -12.58
CA LEU A 56 2.12 11.49 -11.70
C LEU A 56 2.25 12.73 -10.85
N ILE A 57 1.16 13.48 -10.73
CA ILE A 57 1.05 14.62 -9.84
C ILE A 57 0.41 14.11 -8.55
N ILE A 58 1.13 14.28 -7.44
CA ILE A 58 0.65 13.93 -6.11
C ILE A 58 0.31 15.23 -5.38
N ARG A 59 -0.96 15.44 -5.05
CA ARG A 59 -1.42 16.64 -4.34
C ARG A 59 -1.18 16.50 -2.84
N LYS A 60 -1.30 17.63 -2.14
CA LYS A 60 -1.23 17.66 -0.67
C LYS A 60 -2.31 16.76 -0.07
N GLY A 61 -1.90 15.90 0.85
CA GLY A 61 -2.76 14.93 1.53
C GLY A 61 -3.06 13.66 0.73
N GLU A 62 -2.61 13.54 -0.52
CA GLU A 62 -2.81 12.33 -1.31
C GLU A 62 -1.78 11.24 -0.97
N ASN A 63 -2.24 9.99 -1.06
CA ASN A 63 -1.38 8.83 -0.92
C ASN A 63 -0.65 8.55 -2.23
N ILE A 64 0.63 8.22 -2.13
CA ILE A 64 1.44 7.76 -3.24
C ILE A 64 1.01 6.33 -3.59
N ALA A 65 0.46 6.12 -4.78
CA ALA A 65 -0.13 4.85 -5.16
C ALA A 65 0.85 3.85 -5.81
N THR A 66 1.97 4.34 -6.36
CA THR A 66 3.02 3.56 -7.03
C THR A 66 4.39 3.92 -6.49
N ASP A 67 5.39 3.06 -6.65
CA ASP A 67 6.76 3.47 -6.34
C ASP A 67 7.29 4.30 -7.50
N GLY A 68 8.14 5.28 -7.18
CA GLY A 68 8.66 6.15 -8.21
C GLY A 68 9.86 6.96 -7.78
N GLN A 69 10.18 7.95 -8.59
CA GLN A 69 11.28 8.86 -8.38
C GLN A 69 10.77 10.31 -8.41
N LEU A 70 11.21 11.13 -7.47
CA LEU A 70 10.81 12.54 -7.41
C LEU A 70 11.41 13.32 -8.58
N ILE A 71 10.57 14.10 -9.28
CA ILE A 71 10.99 15.01 -10.36
C ILE A 71 11.00 16.47 -9.87
N SER A 72 10.09 16.83 -8.95
CA SER A 72 10.08 18.15 -8.32
C SER A 72 11.29 18.38 -7.42
N GLU A 73 11.58 19.65 -7.10
CA GLU A 73 12.72 20.07 -6.27
C GLU A 73 12.72 19.37 -4.90
N GLU A 74 11.58 19.41 -4.21
CA GLU A 74 11.40 18.77 -2.92
C GLU A 74 9.99 18.20 -2.75
N ALA A 75 9.87 17.24 -1.83
CA ALA A 75 8.60 16.68 -1.38
C ALA A 75 8.66 16.36 0.12
N PHE A 76 7.54 16.54 0.82
CA PHE A 76 7.42 16.22 2.24
C PHE A 76 6.49 15.03 2.39
N ILE A 77 7.06 13.89 2.76
CA ILE A 77 6.37 12.61 2.78
C ILE A 77 6.24 12.11 4.22
N ASN A 78 5.07 11.64 4.58
CA ASN A 78 4.82 10.94 5.81
C ASN A 78 4.85 9.42 5.56
N GLU A 79 5.84 8.74 6.14
CA GLU A 79 6.03 7.29 6.01
C GLU A 79 5.40 6.49 7.17
N SER A 80 4.60 7.14 8.04
CA SER A 80 3.98 6.51 9.22
C SER A 80 3.13 5.28 8.90
N MET A 81 2.51 5.22 7.72
CA MET A 81 1.75 4.04 7.29
C MET A 81 2.62 2.80 7.07
N LEU A 82 3.92 2.96 6.83
CA LEU A 82 4.87 1.86 6.61
C LEU A 82 5.69 1.53 7.86
N THR A 83 6.13 2.55 8.61
CA THR A 83 7.04 2.38 9.75
C THR A 83 6.34 2.36 11.11
N GLY A 84 5.11 2.84 11.20
CA GLY A 84 4.37 2.97 12.46
C GLY A 84 4.78 4.18 13.31
N GLU A 85 5.76 4.96 12.87
CA GLU A 85 6.23 6.17 13.54
C GLU A 85 5.87 7.41 12.71
N SER A 86 5.23 8.42 13.32
CA SER A 86 4.90 9.69 12.65
C SER A 86 6.15 10.53 12.42
N GLN A 87 6.91 10.18 11.37
CA GLN A 87 8.04 10.97 10.91
C GLN A 87 7.78 11.51 9.50
N VAL A 88 7.87 12.84 9.38
CA VAL A 88 7.87 13.53 8.09
C VAL A 88 9.30 13.53 7.56
N ILE A 89 9.47 13.05 6.34
CA ILE A 89 10.76 12.95 5.66
C ILE A 89 10.73 13.85 4.43
N THR A 90 11.76 14.68 4.29
CA THR A 90 11.97 15.48 3.09
C THR A 90 12.70 14.64 2.05
N LYS A 91 12.15 14.59 0.83
CA LYS A 91 12.77 13.97 -0.34
C LYS A 91 13.18 15.06 -1.32
N GLN A 92 14.30 14.84 -1.99
CA GLN A 92 14.89 15.74 -3.00
C GLN A 92 14.78 15.13 -4.40
N VAL A 93 15.01 15.94 -5.43
CA VAL A 93 15.01 15.50 -6.84
C VAL A 93 15.79 14.19 -6.99
N ASN A 94 15.27 13.27 -7.80
CA ASN A 94 15.83 11.96 -8.10
C ASN A 94 15.84 10.96 -6.92
N GLN A 95 15.31 11.29 -5.75
CA GLN A 95 15.15 10.32 -4.67
C GLN A 95 13.93 9.43 -4.89
N ASN A 96 14.01 8.21 -4.35
CA ASN A 96 12.94 7.22 -4.45
C ASN A 96 11.78 7.55 -3.51
N LEU A 97 10.58 7.38 -4.03
CA LEU A 97 9.30 7.47 -3.34
C LEU A 97 8.67 6.09 -3.27
N ILE A 98 8.13 5.76 -2.11
CA ILE A 98 7.54 4.45 -1.82
C ILE A 98 6.02 4.59 -1.84
N GLY A 99 5.36 3.70 -2.56
CA GLY A 99 3.91 3.59 -2.58
C GLY A 99 3.36 3.18 -1.21
N GLY A 100 2.22 3.74 -0.84
CA GLY A 100 1.62 3.60 0.50
C GLY A 100 2.02 4.68 1.50
N THR A 101 2.87 5.64 1.09
CA THR A 101 3.19 6.83 1.89
C THR A 101 2.26 7.99 1.54
N ASN A 102 2.21 9.03 2.39
CA ASN A 102 1.32 10.18 2.20
C ASN A 102 2.11 11.47 1.93
N ASN A 103 1.68 12.27 0.97
CA ASN A 103 2.22 13.61 0.79
C ASN A 103 1.64 14.57 1.83
N VAL A 104 2.47 15.15 2.69
CA VAL A 104 2.05 16.17 3.67
C VAL A 104 2.39 17.59 3.24
N GLY A 105 3.23 17.75 2.22
CA GLY A 105 3.67 19.02 1.67
C GLY A 105 2.83 19.50 0.50
N ASP A 106 3.42 20.39 -0.30
CA ASP A 106 2.81 20.88 -1.53
C ASP A 106 2.75 19.79 -2.62
N SER A 107 2.01 20.07 -3.69
CA SER A 107 1.91 19.13 -4.80
C SER A 107 3.25 18.97 -5.51
N PHE A 108 3.64 17.73 -5.77
CA PHE A 108 4.87 17.43 -6.50
C PHE A 108 4.61 16.47 -7.66
N ARG A 109 5.60 16.37 -8.55
CA ARG A 109 5.61 15.43 -9.68
C ARG A 109 6.58 14.29 -9.40
N MET A 110 6.15 13.08 -9.70
CA MET A 110 6.98 11.88 -9.63
C MET A 110 6.89 11.07 -10.90
N LYS A 111 7.94 10.32 -11.19
CA LYS A 111 8.00 9.33 -12.27
C LYS A 111 7.71 7.96 -11.71
N ALA A 112 6.70 7.25 -12.22
CA ALA A 112 6.42 5.87 -11.82
C ALA A 112 7.57 4.94 -12.24
N THR A 113 8.17 4.24 -11.28
CA THR A 113 9.27 3.28 -11.53
C THR A 113 8.85 1.84 -11.24
N LYS A 114 7.89 1.62 -10.34
CA LYS A 114 7.27 0.31 -10.11
C LYS A 114 5.78 0.47 -9.89
N ILE A 115 5.00 -0.38 -10.55
CA ILE A 115 3.54 -0.30 -10.59
C ILE A 115 2.91 -1.64 -10.22
N GLY A 116 1.68 -1.63 -9.72
CA GLY A 116 0.93 -2.84 -9.40
C GLY A 116 1.68 -3.81 -8.47
N LYS A 117 1.94 -5.02 -8.98
CA LYS A 117 2.57 -6.14 -8.23
C LYS A 117 4.06 -5.92 -7.94
N ASP A 118 4.71 -5.02 -8.68
CA ASP A 118 6.13 -4.74 -8.52
C ASP A 118 6.41 -3.71 -7.43
N THR A 119 5.36 -3.11 -6.86
CA THR A 119 5.50 -2.14 -5.77
C THR A 119 6.01 -2.81 -4.48
N VAL A 120 6.73 -2.03 -3.67
CA VAL A 120 7.18 -2.46 -2.33
C VAL A 120 5.98 -2.88 -1.48
N LEU A 121 4.89 -2.11 -1.52
CA LEU A 121 3.66 -2.45 -0.78
C LEU A 121 3.08 -3.80 -1.23
N ALA A 122 3.01 -4.08 -2.53
CA ALA A 122 2.54 -5.38 -3.01
C ALA A 122 3.45 -6.54 -2.57
N SER A 123 4.76 -6.28 -2.50
CA SER A 123 5.73 -7.27 -1.99
C SER A 123 5.54 -7.55 -0.50
N ILE A 124 5.23 -6.52 0.31
CA ILE A 124 4.90 -6.66 1.73
C ILE A 124 3.61 -7.46 1.91
N ILE A 125 2.55 -7.12 1.18
CA ILE A 125 1.27 -7.83 1.23
C ILE A 125 1.48 -9.32 0.92
N LYS A 126 2.21 -9.63 -0.16
CA LYS A 126 2.52 -11.01 -0.55
C LYS A 126 3.33 -11.74 0.53
N ALA A 127 4.35 -11.11 1.10
CA ALA A 127 5.15 -11.71 2.17
C ALA A 127 4.31 -12.01 3.42
N VAL A 128 3.35 -11.14 3.76
CA VAL A 128 2.42 -11.37 4.88
C VAL A 128 1.45 -12.51 4.55
N GLU A 129 0.90 -12.59 3.34
CA GLU A 129 0.06 -13.70 2.88
C GLU A 129 0.81 -15.04 2.90
N ASP A 130 2.06 -15.06 2.43
CA ASP A 130 2.94 -16.24 2.45
C ASP A 130 3.29 -16.66 3.89
N ALA A 131 3.44 -15.71 4.83
CA ALA A 131 3.67 -16.00 6.24
C ALA A 131 2.39 -16.49 6.96
N GLN A 132 1.22 -15.95 6.63
CA GLN A 132 -0.06 -16.37 7.18
C GLN A 132 -0.48 -17.76 6.68
N SER A 133 -0.21 -18.07 5.41
CA SER A 133 -0.43 -19.41 4.84
C SER A 133 0.55 -20.47 5.38
N GLN A 134 1.63 -20.05 6.04
CA GLN A 134 2.58 -20.92 6.74
C GLN A 134 2.24 -21.18 8.22
N LYS A 135 1.18 -20.58 8.80
CA LYS A 135 0.66 -21.04 10.10
C LYS A 135 0.06 -22.46 9.95
N PRO A 136 0.40 -23.40 10.84
CA PRO A 136 1.28 -24.51 10.45
C PRO A 136 0.55 -25.85 10.26
N LYS A 137 1.15 -26.72 9.45
CA LYS A 137 0.93 -28.17 9.36
C LYS A 137 1.21 -28.93 10.68
N LEU A 138 0.89 -28.37 11.85
CA LEU A 138 0.90 -29.09 13.12
C LEU A 138 -0.37 -29.93 13.34
N GLN A 139 -1.43 -29.70 12.57
CA GLN A 139 -2.68 -30.46 12.69
C GLN A 139 -2.61 -31.91 12.12
N LYS A 140 -1.44 -32.37 11.66
CA LYS A 140 -1.27 -33.78 11.21
C LYS A 140 -0.37 -34.62 12.12
N LEU A 141 0.23 -34.04 13.16
CA LEU A 141 1.01 -34.81 14.14
C LEU A 141 0.16 -35.27 15.34
N ALA A 142 -0.93 -34.56 15.66
CA ALA A 142 -1.85 -34.97 16.72
C ALA A 142 -2.66 -36.23 16.37
N ASP A 143 -3.03 -36.42 15.10
CA ASP A 143 -3.78 -37.61 14.63
C ASP A 143 -2.94 -38.90 14.58
N LYS A 144 -1.61 -38.83 14.73
CA LYS A 144 -0.73 -40.00 14.68
C LYS A 144 -0.35 -40.56 16.05
N ILE A 145 -0.73 -39.89 17.13
CA ILE A 145 -0.45 -40.31 18.52
C ILE A 145 -1.72 -40.84 19.20
N SER A 146 -2.89 -40.71 18.57
CA SER A 146 -4.17 -41.19 19.10
C SER A 146 -4.73 -42.43 18.39
N GLY A 147 -3.88 -43.18 17.70
CA GLY A 147 -4.19 -44.49 17.11
C GLY A 147 -3.34 -45.59 17.74
#